data_AF-A0AA40WFN6-F1
#
_entry.id   AF-A0AA40WFN6-F1
#
_cell.length_a   1.000
_cell.length_b   1.000
_cell.length_c   1.000
_cell.angle_alpha   90.00
_cell.angle_beta   90.00
_cell.angle_gamma   90.00
#
_symmetry.space_group_name_H-M   'P 1'
#
loop_
_entity.id
_entity.type
_entity.pdbx_description
1 polymer ?
#
loop_
_entity_poly.entity_id
_entity_poly.type
_entity_poly.pdbx_seq_one_letter_code
_entity_poly.pdbx_strand_id
1 'polypeptide(L)'
;GMKDLIKRLQPDCFEDMIALVALFRPGPLQSGMVDNFIDRKHGRAELSYPDVQWQHESLKPLLEPTYAILLYQEQVMQLAQVLSGYPPDGADMLRRAMGKKKPEEMAKQRSVFEEGAKKNGIDGELAMKIFDLVEKFAGYGFNKSHSAAYALVSYQTLWLK
;
A
#
# COMPACT_ATOMS: atom_id res chain seq x y z
N GLY A 1 -9.18 17.34 13.64
CA GLY A 1 -8.04 16.52 13.16
C GLY A 1 -8.37 15.04 13.23
N MET A 2 -7.68 14.27 14.07
CA MET A 2 -7.87 12.81 14.15
C MET A 2 -9.31 12.39 14.49
N LYS A 3 -9.99 13.11 15.39
CA LYS A 3 -11.42 12.84 15.70
C LYS A 3 -12.33 12.96 14.48
N ASP A 4 -12.04 13.91 13.58
CA ASP A 4 -12.82 14.09 12.34
C ASP A 4 -12.55 12.94 11.36
N LEU A 5 -11.28 12.51 11.27
CA LEU A 5 -10.92 11.33 10.48
C LEU A 5 -11.65 10.09 11.01
N ILE A 6 -11.62 9.83 12.31
CA ILE A 6 -12.34 8.70 12.94
C ILE A 6 -13.84 8.79 12.65
N LYS A 7 -14.44 9.98 12.78
CA LYS A 7 -15.87 10.18 12.48
C LYS A 7 -16.21 9.86 11.03
N ARG A 8 -15.34 10.18 10.08
CA ARG A 8 -15.56 9.89 8.64
C ARG A 8 -15.24 8.44 8.29
N LEU A 9 -14.19 7.87 8.88
CA LEU A 9 -13.70 6.52 8.60
C LEU A 9 -14.55 5.42 9.24
N GLN A 10 -15.14 5.68 10.42
CA GLN A 10 -15.89 4.68 11.20
C GLN A 10 -15.11 3.35 11.34
N PRO A 11 -13.93 3.36 11.99
CA PRO A 11 -13.13 2.14 12.17
C PRO A 11 -13.91 1.10 13.00
N ASP A 12 -14.08 -0.09 12.45
CA ASP A 12 -14.87 -1.20 13.02
C ASP A 12 -14.04 -2.49 13.18
N CYS A 13 -12.79 -2.48 12.72
CA CYS A 13 -11.82 -3.55 12.94
C CYS A 13 -10.45 -3.00 13.38
N PHE A 14 -9.57 -3.89 13.85
CA PHE A 14 -8.24 -3.50 14.30
C PHE A 14 -7.36 -2.99 13.15
N GLU A 15 -7.51 -3.51 11.93
CA GLU A 15 -6.76 -3.04 10.75
C GLU A 15 -7.05 -1.56 10.43
N ASP A 16 -8.28 -1.08 10.61
CA ASP A 16 -8.57 0.35 10.45
C ASP A 16 -7.85 1.20 11.49
N MET A 17 -7.68 0.69 12.71
CA MET A 17 -6.91 1.38 13.75
C MET A 17 -5.44 1.50 13.35
N ILE A 18 -4.88 0.45 12.75
CA ILE A 18 -3.53 0.47 12.18
C ILE A 18 -3.45 1.50 11.04
N ALA A 19 -4.51 1.62 10.23
CA ALA A 19 -4.57 2.56 9.12
C ALA A 19 -4.69 4.03 9.56
N LEU A 20 -5.34 4.34 10.70
CA LEU A 20 -5.52 5.72 11.18
C LEU A 20 -4.20 6.50 11.28
N VAL A 21 -3.16 5.88 11.83
CA VAL A 21 -1.83 6.52 11.96
C VAL A 21 -1.18 6.74 10.59
N ALA A 22 -1.33 5.79 9.68
CA ALA A 22 -0.81 5.90 8.33
C ALA A 22 -1.55 6.95 7.48
N LEU A 23 -2.87 7.10 7.69
CA LEU A 23 -3.74 8.03 6.95
C LEU A 23 -3.65 9.47 7.48
N PHE A 24 -3.46 9.67 8.78
CA PHE A 24 -3.43 11.01 9.40
C PHE A 24 -2.06 11.69 9.25
N ARG A 25 -1.60 11.87 8.00
CA ARG A 25 -0.34 12.53 7.63
C ARG A 25 -0.56 13.50 6.46
N PRO A 26 0.28 14.55 6.30
CA PRO A 26 0.09 15.55 5.24
C PRO A 26 -0.01 14.98 3.83
N GLY A 27 0.83 14.00 3.46
CA GLY A 27 0.84 13.39 2.13
C GLY A 27 -0.48 12.70 1.76
N PRO A 28 -0.95 11.71 2.54
CA PRO A 28 -2.25 11.07 2.31
C PRO A 28 -3.44 12.04 2.32
N LEU A 29 -3.43 13.05 3.20
CA LEU A 29 -4.50 14.04 3.29
C LEU A 29 -4.57 14.95 2.05
N GLN A 30 -3.42 15.32 1.47
CA GLN A 30 -3.36 16.23 0.31
C GLN A 30 -3.53 15.51 -1.04
N SER A 31 -3.34 14.19 -1.08
CA SER A 31 -3.41 13.40 -2.32
C SER A 31 -4.80 12.84 -2.63
N GLY A 32 -5.80 13.07 -1.76
CA GLY A 32 -7.12 12.43 -1.87
C GLY A 32 -7.10 10.94 -1.50
N MET A 33 -5.98 10.41 -1.03
CA MET A 33 -5.85 9.00 -0.61
C MET A 33 -6.79 8.67 0.55
N VAL A 34 -6.92 9.58 1.52
CA VAL A 34 -7.82 9.40 2.67
C VAL A 34 -9.27 9.30 2.23
N ASP A 35 -9.70 10.13 1.29
CA ASP A 35 -11.08 10.12 0.79
C ASP A 35 -11.37 8.82 0.05
N ASN A 36 -10.45 8.40 -0.84
CA ASN A 36 -10.54 7.11 -1.54
C ASN A 36 -10.62 5.92 -0.57
N PHE A 37 -9.84 5.93 0.51
CA PHE A 37 -9.87 4.86 1.52
C PHE A 37 -11.23 4.74 2.18
N ILE A 38 -11.79 5.89 2.59
CA ILE A 38 -13.09 5.95 3.25
C ILE A 38 -14.22 5.60 2.27
N ASP A 39 -14.15 6.04 1.03
CA ASP A 39 -15.16 5.76 0.01
C ASP A 39 -15.19 4.29 -0.38
N ARG A 40 -14.02 3.68 -0.58
CA ARG A 40 -13.89 2.24 -0.84
C ARG A 40 -14.37 1.39 0.35
N LYS A 41 -13.99 1.76 1.59
CA LYS A 41 -14.48 1.10 2.80
C LYS A 41 -16.01 1.06 2.85
N HIS A 42 -16.66 2.17 2.55
CA HIS A 42 -18.11 2.31 2.66
C HIS A 42 -18.87 1.96 1.38
N GLY A 43 -18.22 1.35 0.38
CA GLY A 43 -18.86 0.96 -0.89
C GLY A 43 -19.34 2.13 -1.75
N ARG A 44 -18.81 3.34 -1.53
CA ARG A 44 -19.06 4.52 -2.39
C ARG A 44 -18.15 4.56 -3.62
N ALA A 45 -17.10 3.77 -3.61
CA ALA A 45 -16.20 3.52 -4.74
C ALA A 45 -15.90 2.02 -4.84
N GLU A 46 -15.71 1.53 -6.06
CA GLU A 46 -15.37 0.13 -6.31
C GLU A 46 -13.94 -0.20 -5.83
N LEU A 47 -13.74 -1.42 -5.35
CA LEU A 47 -12.43 -1.92 -4.99
C LEU A 47 -11.66 -2.29 -6.27
N SER A 48 -10.52 -1.65 -6.47
CA SER A 48 -9.60 -1.98 -7.57
C SER A 48 -8.19 -2.13 -7.02
N TYR A 49 -7.47 -3.15 -7.47
CA TYR A 49 -6.27 -3.65 -6.79
C TYR A 49 -4.97 -3.36 -7.56
N PRO A 50 -4.36 -2.16 -7.45
CA PRO A 50 -4.78 -0.99 -6.68
C PRO A 50 -5.60 0.07 -7.46
N ASP A 51 -5.63 -0.03 -8.79
CA ASP A 51 -6.21 0.98 -9.69
C ASP A 51 -7.24 0.37 -10.64
N VAL A 52 -8.19 1.17 -11.12
CA VAL A 52 -9.29 0.71 -11.98
C VAL A 52 -8.77 0.12 -13.30
N GLN A 53 -7.74 0.74 -13.88
CA GLN A 53 -7.13 0.31 -15.14
C GLN A 53 -5.97 -0.64 -14.90
N TRP A 54 -5.15 -0.37 -13.88
CA TRP A 54 -3.89 -1.08 -13.63
C TRP A 54 -3.99 -1.92 -12.36
N GLN A 55 -4.66 -3.06 -12.47
CA GLN A 55 -4.86 -4.00 -11.37
C GLN A 55 -4.62 -5.45 -11.77
N HIS A 56 -4.36 -6.28 -10.76
CA HIS A 56 -4.18 -7.71 -10.94
C HIS A 56 -4.78 -8.48 -9.76
N GLU A 57 -5.51 -9.57 -10.02
CA GLU A 57 -6.27 -10.32 -9.00
C GLU A 57 -5.36 -10.88 -7.89
N SER A 58 -4.12 -11.26 -8.23
CA SER A 58 -3.15 -11.74 -7.24
C SER A 58 -2.79 -10.71 -6.16
N LEU A 59 -3.08 -9.42 -6.38
CA LEU A 59 -2.89 -8.36 -5.40
C LEU A 59 -4.04 -8.26 -4.39
N LYS A 60 -5.16 -8.95 -4.62
CA LYS A 60 -6.33 -8.90 -3.74
C LYS A 60 -5.98 -9.25 -2.29
N PRO A 61 -5.33 -10.39 -1.99
CA PRO A 61 -5.08 -10.77 -0.60
C PRO A 61 -4.21 -9.77 0.18
N LEU A 62 -3.29 -9.06 -0.49
CA LEU A 62 -2.36 -8.15 0.18
C LEU A 62 -2.92 -6.73 0.37
N LEU A 63 -3.86 -6.31 -0.50
CA LEU A 63 -4.46 -4.98 -0.44
C LEU A 63 -5.90 -4.98 0.12
N GLU A 64 -6.54 -6.14 0.26
CA GLU A 64 -7.89 -6.25 0.83
C GLU A 64 -8.03 -5.61 2.22
N PRO A 65 -7.09 -5.80 3.18
CA PRO A 65 -7.18 -5.14 4.49
C PRO A 65 -7.09 -3.60 4.44
N THR A 66 -6.67 -3.03 3.32
CA THR A 66 -6.56 -1.58 3.11
C THR A 66 -7.51 -1.11 2.00
N TYR A 67 -8.59 -1.86 1.75
CA TYR A 67 -9.61 -1.54 0.75
C TYR A 67 -8.99 -1.26 -0.63
N ALA A 68 -8.08 -2.13 -1.03
CA ALA A 68 -7.37 -2.09 -2.29
C ALA A 68 -6.41 -0.88 -2.47
N ILE A 69 -6.05 -0.18 -1.39
CA ILE A 69 -5.12 0.98 -1.43
C ILE A 69 -3.73 0.56 -0.94
N LEU A 70 -2.69 0.98 -1.68
CA LEU A 70 -1.30 0.90 -1.22
C LEU A 70 -1.05 1.90 -0.09
N LEU A 71 -0.97 1.40 1.14
CA LEU A 71 -0.80 2.21 2.35
C LEU A 71 0.53 1.92 3.07
N TYR A 72 1.01 0.68 2.99
CA TYR A 72 2.14 0.20 3.76
C TYR A 72 3.37 -0.16 2.92
N GLN A 73 4.54 -0.04 3.53
CA GLN A 73 5.83 -0.45 2.95
C GLN A 73 5.87 -1.96 2.68
N GLU A 74 5.29 -2.74 3.58
CA GLU A 74 5.22 -4.19 3.48
C GLU A 74 4.39 -4.64 2.27
N GLN A 75 3.37 -3.87 1.88
CA GLN A 75 2.58 -4.14 0.67
C GLN A 75 3.39 -3.95 -0.60
N VAL A 76 4.29 -2.96 -0.65
CA VAL A 76 5.23 -2.76 -1.77
C VAL A 76 6.11 -3.99 -1.93
N MET A 77 6.62 -4.51 -0.81
CA MET A 77 7.47 -5.70 -0.81
C MET A 77 6.69 -6.93 -1.28
N GLN A 78 5.51 -7.18 -0.71
CA GLN A 78 4.67 -8.32 -1.08
C GLN A 78 4.22 -8.28 -2.54
N LEU A 79 3.90 -7.09 -3.06
CA LEU A 79 3.55 -6.90 -4.46
C LEU A 79 4.68 -7.33 -5.40
N ALA A 80 5.93 -6.99 -5.08
CA ALA A 80 7.08 -7.41 -5.88
C ALA A 80 7.32 -8.93 -5.82
N GLN A 81 7.06 -9.56 -4.68
CA GLN A 81 7.15 -11.02 -4.54
C GLN A 81 6.06 -11.70 -5.37
N VAL A 82 4.81 -11.23 -5.27
CA VAL A 82 3.65 -11.83 -5.93
C VAL A 82 3.67 -11.62 -7.44
N LEU A 83 3.94 -10.39 -7.91
CA LEU A 83 3.92 -10.10 -9.35
C LEU A 83 5.19 -10.58 -10.03
N SER A 84 6.35 -10.35 -9.42
CA SER A 84 7.64 -10.51 -10.10
C SER A 84 8.57 -11.55 -9.49
N GLY A 85 8.10 -12.32 -8.50
CA GLY A 85 8.87 -13.43 -7.93
C GLY A 85 10.11 -12.98 -7.14
N TYR A 86 10.11 -11.75 -6.62
CA TYR A 86 11.22 -11.27 -5.80
C TYR A 86 11.41 -12.16 -4.57
N PRO A 87 12.65 -12.45 -4.16
CA PRO A 87 12.90 -12.96 -2.82
C PRO A 87 12.69 -11.83 -1.77
N PRO A 88 12.45 -12.17 -0.48
CA PRO A 88 12.13 -11.17 0.54
C PRO A 88 13.16 -10.05 0.71
N ASP A 89 14.45 -10.39 0.61
CA ASP A 89 15.58 -9.45 0.66
C ASP A 89 15.60 -8.53 -0.57
N GLY A 90 15.39 -9.08 -1.76
CA GLY A 90 15.25 -8.31 -3.00
C GLY A 90 14.07 -7.33 -2.93
N ALA A 91 12.95 -7.75 -2.33
CA ALA A 91 11.77 -6.90 -2.19
C ALA A 91 12.02 -5.72 -1.24
N ASP A 92 12.78 -5.90 -0.14
CA ASP A 92 13.21 -4.78 0.70
C ASP A 92 14.21 -3.87 -0.03
N MET A 93 15.11 -4.43 -0.85
CA MET A 93 15.99 -3.61 -1.69
C MET A 93 15.21 -2.71 -2.64
N LEU A 94 14.18 -3.24 -3.30
CA LEU A 94 13.27 -2.47 -4.15
C LEU A 94 12.62 -1.32 -3.37
N ARG A 95 12.03 -1.62 -2.21
CA ARG A 95 11.40 -0.62 -1.34
C ARG A 95 12.38 0.49 -0.96
N ARG A 96 13.63 0.15 -0.62
CA ARG A 96 14.69 1.13 -0.31
C ARG A 96 15.08 1.96 -1.53
N ALA A 97 15.16 1.36 -2.71
CA ALA A 97 15.48 2.05 -3.94
C ALA A 97 14.41 3.09 -4.28
N MET A 98 13.13 2.71 -4.18
CA MET A 98 11.99 3.62 -4.39
C MET A 98 11.99 4.80 -3.42
N GLY A 99 12.35 4.58 -2.15
CA GLY A 99 12.46 5.66 -1.17
C GLY A 99 13.59 6.65 -1.46
N LYS A 100 14.72 6.17 -2.01
CA LYS A 100 15.89 7.00 -2.36
C LYS A 100 15.77 7.69 -3.72
N LYS A 101 14.91 7.19 -4.61
CA LYS A 101 14.65 7.73 -5.96
C LYS A 101 15.92 7.93 -6.81
N LYS A 102 16.89 7.01 -6.70
CA LYS A 102 18.11 7.05 -7.53
C LYS A 102 17.79 6.51 -8.92
N PRO A 103 17.92 7.30 -10.01
CA PRO A 103 17.49 6.88 -11.35
C PRO A 103 18.13 5.58 -11.84
N GLU A 104 19.44 5.42 -11.64
CA GLU A 104 20.18 4.22 -12.06
C GLU A 104 19.72 2.95 -11.37
N GLU A 105 19.45 3.03 -10.06
CA GLU A 105 18.98 1.89 -9.28
C GLU A 105 17.53 1.56 -9.63
N MET A 106 16.69 2.57 -9.84
CA MET A 106 15.31 2.37 -10.29
C MET A 106 15.24 1.74 -11.67
N ALA A 107 16.11 2.13 -12.61
CA ALA A 107 16.17 1.53 -13.94
C ALA A 107 16.47 0.02 -13.87
N LYS A 108 17.45 -0.39 -13.04
CA LYS A 108 17.75 -1.81 -12.80
C LYS A 108 16.55 -2.55 -12.22
N GLN A 109 15.91 -1.96 -11.22
CA GLN A 109 14.74 -2.56 -10.56
C GLN A 109 13.54 -2.68 -11.50
N ARG A 110 13.33 -1.73 -12.41
CA ARG A 110 12.29 -1.79 -13.44
C ARG A 110 12.49 -3.02 -14.34
N SER A 111 13.71 -3.24 -14.84
CA SER A 111 14.01 -4.40 -15.68
C SER A 111 13.79 -5.72 -14.95
N VAL A 112 14.26 -5.83 -13.70
CA VAL A 112 14.08 -7.05 -12.89
C VAL A 112 12.58 -7.31 -12.62
N PHE A 113 11.81 -6.26 -12.33
CA PHE A 113 10.37 -6.37 -12.10
C PHE A 113 9.61 -6.83 -13.35
N GLU A 114 9.92 -6.26 -14.51
CA GLU A 114 9.28 -6.61 -15.79
C GLU A 114 9.59 -8.07 -16.18
N GLU A 115 10.86 -8.47 -16.11
CA GLU A 115 11.27 -9.85 -16.41
C GLU A 115 10.65 -10.85 -15.45
N GLY A 116 10.59 -10.51 -14.16
CA GLY A 116 9.95 -11.33 -13.14
C GLY A 116 8.44 -11.50 -13.40
N ALA A 117 7.76 -10.41 -13.77
CA ALA A 117 6.33 -10.45 -14.09
C ALA A 117 6.05 -11.34 -15.30
N LYS A 118 6.85 -11.20 -16.36
CA LYS A 118 6.77 -12.05 -17.55
C LYS A 118 6.99 -13.53 -17.22
N LYS A 119 7.95 -13.86 -16.34
CA LYS A 119 8.19 -15.25 -15.88
C LYS A 119 7.00 -15.83 -15.10
N ASN A 120 6.23 -14.98 -14.42
CA ASN A 120 5.02 -15.36 -13.71
C ASN A 120 3.77 -15.36 -14.60
N GLY A 121 3.91 -15.15 -15.91
CA GLY A 121 2.78 -15.12 -16.86
C GLY A 121 1.93 -13.86 -16.79
N ILE A 122 2.46 -12.78 -16.19
CA ILE A 122 1.80 -11.48 -16.10
C ILE A 122 2.24 -10.60 -17.26
N ASP A 123 1.30 -9.86 -17.84
CA ASP A 123 1.59 -8.91 -18.92
C ASP A 123 2.62 -7.86 -18.48
N GLY A 124 3.65 -7.67 -19.30
CA GLY A 124 4.77 -6.78 -18.98
C GLY A 124 4.35 -5.31 -18.94
N GLU A 125 3.45 -4.88 -19.81
CA GLU A 125 2.97 -3.50 -19.83
C GLU A 125 2.14 -3.20 -18.57
N LEU A 126 1.19 -4.07 -18.23
CA LEU A 126 0.42 -4.00 -17.00
C LEU A 126 1.33 -3.96 -15.77
N ALA A 127 2.32 -4.86 -15.71
CA ALA A 127 3.27 -4.90 -14.60
C ALA A 127 4.02 -3.57 -14.45
N MET A 128 4.47 -2.98 -15.57
CA MET A 128 5.16 -1.68 -15.54
C MET A 128 4.25 -0.52 -15.15
N LYS A 129 2.96 -0.54 -15.53
CA LYS A 129 1.98 0.45 -15.05
C LYS A 129 1.73 0.31 -13.56
N ILE A 130 1.61 -0.91 -13.04
CA ILE A 130 1.51 -1.16 -11.60
C ILE A 130 2.78 -0.68 -10.89
N PHE A 131 3.97 -0.95 -11.45
CA PHE A 131 5.23 -0.46 -10.90
C PHE A 131 5.27 1.06 -10.76
N ASP A 132 4.84 1.79 -11.80
CA ASP A 132 4.77 3.26 -11.78
C ASP A 132 3.85 3.78 -10.67
N LEU A 133 2.72 3.12 -10.45
CA LEU A 133 1.82 3.43 -9.32
C LEU A 133 2.53 3.21 -7.99
N VAL A 134 3.17 2.05 -7.81
CA VAL A 134 3.90 1.69 -6.59
C VAL A 134 5.02 2.69 -6.31
N GLU A 135 5.78 3.10 -7.32
CA GLU A 135 6.85 4.11 -7.20
C GLU A 135 6.30 5.46 -6.70
N LYS A 136 5.16 5.90 -7.23
CA LYS A 136 4.46 7.10 -6.75
C LYS A 136 4.02 6.98 -5.29
N PHE A 137 3.52 5.81 -4.89
CA PHE A 137 3.06 5.54 -3.53
C PHE A 137 4.19 5.32 -2.51
N ALA A 138 5.33 4.79 -2.93
CA ALA A 138 6.44 4.44 -2.04
C ALA A 138 6.97 5.65 -1.25
N GLY A 139 6.79 6.87 -1.76
CA GLY A 139 7.11 8.10 -1.04
C GLY A 139 6.23 8.37 0.21
N TYR A 140 5.06 7.74 0.30
CA TYR A 140 4.10 7.92 1.39
C TYR A 140 3.85 6.63 2.20
N GLY A 141 4.30 5.48 1.72
CA GLY A 141 4.13 4.19 2.39
C GLY A 141 4.59 4.22 3.84
N PHE A 142 3.72 3.80 4.76
CA PHE A 142 4.03 3.74 6.19
C PHE A 142 4.54 2.37 6.59
N ASN A 143 5.34 2.29 7.65
CA ASN A 143 5.77 1.01 8.19
C ASN A 143 4.60 0.39 8.99
N LYS A 144 4.04 -0.73 8.51
CA LYS A 144 2.88 -1.38 9.13
C LYS A 144 3.22 -1.90 10.52
N SER A 145 4.39 -2.51 10.71
CA SER A 145 4.78 -3.06 12.03
C SER A 145 4.84 -1.99 13.12
N HIS A 146 5.39 -0.81 12.81
CA HIS A 146 5.40 0.34 13.70
C HIS A 146 3.99 0.84 13.97
N SER A 147 3.16 0.98 12.93
CA SER A 147 1.76 1.39 13.08
C SER A 147 0.97 0.44 13.98
N ALA A 148 1.15 -0.87 13.81
CA ALA A 148 0.45 -1.90 14.55
C ALA A 148 0.80 -1.90 16.04
N ALA A 149 2.07 -1.70 16.38
CA ALA A 149 2.52 -1.61 17.78
C ALA A 149 1.84 -0.44 18.51
N TYR A 150 1.74 0.73 17.88
CA TYR A 150 1.07 1.90 18.48
C TYR A 150 -0.46 1.80 18.45
N ALA A 151 -1.03 1.17 17.42
CA ALA A 151 -2.45 0.89 17.34
C ALA A 151 -2.90 -0.06 18.46
N LEU A 152 -2.06 -1.04 18.84
CA LEU A 152 -2.34 -1.96 19.94
C LEU A 152 -2.48 -1.20 21.27
N VAL A 153 -1.54 -0.32 21.60
CA VAL A 153 -1.61 0.49 22.83
C VAL A 153 -2.83 1.42 22.79
N SER A 154 -3.13 2.00 21.62
CA SER A 154 -4.32 2.83 21.42
C SER A 154 -5.61 2.04 21.67
N TYR A 155 -5.70 0.80 21.18
CA TYR A 155 -6.83 -0.08 21.42
C TYR A 155 -6.95 -0.52 22.88
N GLN A 156 -5.84 -0.84 23.55
CA GLN A 156 -5.83 -1.18 24.98
C GLN A 156 -6.42 -0.04 25.82
N THR A 157 -6.00 1.19 25.55
CA THR A 157 -6.55 2.37 26.26
C THR A 157 -8.01 2.66 25.90
N LEU A 158 -8.45 2.37 24.67
CA LEU A 158 -9.85 2.44 24.28
C LEU A 158 -10.70 1.39 25.01
N TRP A 159 -10.22 0.15 25.12
CA TRP A 159 -10.94 -0.96 25.75
C TRP A 159 -11.12 -0.77 27.26
N LEU A 160 -10.13 -0.14 27.92
CA LEU A 160 -10.20 0.16 29.35
C LEU A 160 -11.16 1.31 29.71
N LYS A 161 -11.59 2.09 28.72
CA LYS A 161 -12.42 3.27 28.92
C LYS A 161 -13.90 2.94 28.81
#